data_AF-A0A521MFP7-F1
#
_entry.id   AF-A0A521MFP7-F1
#
_cell.length_a   1.000
_cell.length_b   1.000
_cell.length_c   1.000
_cell.angle_alpha   90.00
_cell.angle_beta   90.00
_cell.angle_gamma   90.00
#
_symmetry.space_group_name_H-M   'P 1'
#
loop_
_entity.id
_entity.type
_entity.pdbx_description
1 polymer ?
#
loop_
_entity_poly.entity_id
_entity_poly.type
_entity_poly.pdbx_seq_one_letter_code
_entity_poly.pdbx_strand_id
1 'polypeptide(L)'
;MLATQERVADLGHDVMQEIFRLLAPYQVGGKGITPQTVISTGLTVDSLTIMDVIMELEDRFDVTIPLNLVAEIDTIDQLAETVMRLR
;
A
#
# COMPACT_ATOMS: atom_id res chain seq x y z
N MET A 1 -0.34 2.82 -29.38
CA MET A 1 0.55 2.33 -28.30
C MET A 1 0.75 3.36 -27.17
N LEU A 2 -0.15 4.36 -27.00
CA LEU A 2 -0.05 5.38 -25.93
C LEU A 2 -1.06 5.15 -24.79
N ALA A 3 -2.25 4.61 -25.08
CA ALA A 3 -3.31 4.43 -24.09
C ALA A 3 -3.03 3.40 -22.97
N THR A 4 -2.11 2.46 -23.19
CA THR A 4 -1.77 1.45 -22.16
C THR A 4 -0.84 2.02 -21.10
N GLN A 5 0.03 2.96 -21.44
CA GLN A 5 1.01 3.52 -20.50
C GLN A 5 0.35 4.52 -19.52
N GLU A 6 -0.64 5.28 -20.00
CA GLU A 6 -1.39 6.27 -19.19
C GLU A 6 -2.21 5.58 -18.08
N ARG A 7 -2.96 4.52 -18.42
CA ARG A 7 -3.77 3.75 -17.46
C ARG A 7 -2.98 3.07 -16.35
N VAL A 8 -1.74 2.66 -16.62
CA VAL A 8 -0.89 1.98 -15.63
C VAL A 8 -0.29 2.99 -14.66
N ALA A 9 0.10 4.16 -15.14
CA ALA A 9 0.56 5.25 -14.30
C ALA A 9 -0.56 5.76 -13.36
N ASP A 10 -1.78 5.90 -13.88
CA ASP A 10 -2.93 6.32 -13.07
C ASP A 10 -3.26 5.30 -11.97
N LEU A 11 -3.20 4.00 -12.29
CA LEU A 11 -3.42 2.95 -11.29
C LEU A 11 -2.40 2.99 -10.15
N GLY A 12 -1.11 3.16 -10.47
CA GLY A 12 -0.08 3.25 -9.44
C GLY A 12 -0.28 4.45 -8.52
N HIS A 13 -0.70 5.59 -9.09
CA HIS A 13 -1.07 6.76 -8.30
C HIS A 13 -2.30 6.50 -7.40
N ASP A 14 -3.33 5.83 -7.91
CA ASP A 14 -4.55 5.53 -7.15
C ASP A 14 -4.28 4.59 -5.96
N VAL A 15 -3.49 3.53 -6.19
CA VAL A 15 -3.05 2.60 -5.14
C VAL A 15 -2.24 3.37 -4.10
N MET A 16 -1.30 4.19 -4.55
CA MET A 16 -0.43 4.90 -3.63
C MET A 16 -1.19 5.91 -2.77
N GLN A 17 -2.10 6.67 -3.38
CA GLN A 17 -2.95 7.61 -2.67
C GLN A 17 -3.81 6.92 -1.62
N GLU A 18 -4.34 5.73 -1.93
CA GLU A 18 -5.15 5.01 -0.98
C GLU A 18 -4.34 4.53 0.23
N ILE A 19 -3.16 3.96 0.00
CA ILE A 19 -2.28 3.52 1.09
C ILE A 19 -1.95 4.70 2.00
N PHE A 20 -1.64 5.88 1.44
CA PHE A 20 -1.41 7.08 2.25
C PHE A 20 -2.66 7.54 3.01
N ARG A 21 -3.85 7.44 2.41
CA ARG A 21 -5.11 7.78 3.08
C ARG A 21 -5.36 6.88 4.28
N LEU A 22 -5.21 5.57 4.10
CA LEU A 22 -5.42 4.57 5.15
C LEU A 22 -4.39 4.70 6.28
N LEU A 23 -3.14 5.04 5.94
CA LEU A 23 -2.04 5.09 6.91
C LEU A 23 -1.81 6.47 7.55
N ALA A 24 -2.42 7.53 7.03
CA ALA A 24 -2.31 8.89 7.57
C ALA A 24 -2.52 9.00 9.10
N PRO A 25 -3.47 8.27 9.73
CA PRO A 25 -3.66 8.34 11.18
C PRO A 25 -2.50 7.78 12.01
N TYR A 26 -1.60 6.98 11.42
CA TYR A 26 -0.56 6.24 12.13
C TYR A 26 0.85 6.82 11.95
N GLN A 27 0.95 8.08 11.53
CA GLN A 27 2.22 8.77 11.35
C GLN A 27 2.99 8.90 12.67
N VAL A 28 4.28 8.54 12.66
CA VAL A 28 5.16 8.71 13.83
C VAL A 28 5.75 10.11 13.85
N GLY A 29 5.54 10.83 14.95
CA GLY A 29 6.27 12.08 15.26
C GLY A 29 6.11 13.20 14.24
N GLY A 30 4.98 13.24 13.51
CA GLY A 30 4.71 14.24 12.48
C GLY A 30 5.61 14.12 11.23
N LYS A 31 6.36 13.02 11.09
CA LYS A 31 7.07 12.72 9.85
C LYS A 31 6.07 12.19 8.82
N GLY A 32 6.07 12.80 7.64
CA GLY A 32 5.25 12.34 6.53
C GLY A 32 5.59 10.90 6.14
N ILE A 33 4.58 10.17 5.68
CA ILE A 33 4.74 8.85 5.08
C ILE A 33 5.28 9.05 3.66
N THR A 34 6.26 8.25 3.29
CA THR A 34 6.85 8.23 1.95
C THR A 34 6.78 6.80 1.41
N PRO A 35 6.95 6.58 0.09
CA PRO A 35 7.02 5.22 -0.46
C PRO A 35 8.12 4.36 0.20
N GLN A 36 9.22 5.00 0.63
CA GLN A 36 10.35 4.33 1.29
C GLN A 36 10.17 4.14 2.80
N THR A 37 9.01 4.53 3.35
CA THR A 37 8.72 4.32 4.77
C THR A 37 8.60 2.82 5.03
N VAL A 38 9.42 2.31 5.95
CA VAL A 38 9.31 0.95 6.47
C VAL A 38 8.10 0.90 7.41
N ILE A 39 7.14 0.03 7.14
CA ILE A 39 5.85 -0.02 7.84
C ILE A 39 6.03 -0.27 9.34
N SER A 40 6.88 -1.25 9.68
CA SER A 40 7.10 -1.69 11.07
C SER A 40 7.80 -0.66 11.96
N THR A 41 8.52 0.30 11.39
CA THR A 41 9.34 1.27 12.15
C THR A 41 8.95 2.73 11.90
N GLY A 42 8.32 3.00 10.76
CA GLY A 42 7.91 4.33 10.34
C GLY A 42 6.49 4.70 10.72
N LEU A 43 5.69 3.74 11.19
CA LEU A 43 4.29 3.92 11.57
C LEU A 43 4.01 3.36 12.97
N THR A 44 3.04 3.95 13.66
CA THR A 44 2.51 3.43 14.93
C THR A 44 1.35 2.47 14.65
N VAL A 45 1.63 1.41 13.89
CA VAL A 45 0.66 0.38 13.50
C VAL A 45 0.98 -0.94 14.18
N ASP A 46 -0.05 -1.66 14.61
CA ASP A 46 0.08 -3.05 15.05
C ASP A 46 -0.26 -4.03 13.90
N SER A 47 -0.07 -5.32 14.13
CA SER A 47 -0.30 -6.34 13.11
C SER A 47 -1.77 -6.49 12.69
N LEU A 48 -2.72 -6.14 13.56
CA LEU A 48 -4.15 -6.17 13.24
C LEU A 48 -4.51 -5.02 12.31
N THR A 49 -4.02 -3.82 12.64
CA THR A 49 -4.17 -2.62 11.82
C THR A 49 -3.62 -2.82 10.40
N ILE A 50 -2.47 -3.49 10.28
CA ILE A 50 -1.92 -3.82 8.96
C ILE A 50 -2.82 -4.78 8.19
N MET A 51 -3.43 -5.76 8.87
CA MET A 51 -4.39 -6.66 8.23
C MET A 51 -5.64 -5.90 7.76
N ASP A 52 -6.13 -4.94 8.55
CA ASP A 52 -7.27 -4.10 8.16
C ASP A 52 -6.96 -3.24 6.93
N VAL A 53 -5.75 -2.65 6.87
CA VAL A 53 -5.28 -1.89 5.69
C VAL A 53 -5.21 -2.79 4.46
N ILE A 54 -4.70 -4.02 4.61
CA ILE A 54 -4.62 -4.98 3.51
C ILE A 54 -6.02 -5.36 3.02
N MET A 55 -6.96 -5.66 3.91
CA MET A 55 -8.34 -6.00 3.55
C MET A 55 -9.04 -4.86 2.79
N GLU A 56 -8.84 -3.61 3.21
CA GLU A 56 -9.40 -2.44 2.51
C GLU A 56 -8.80 -2.27 1.10
N LEU A 57 -7.51 -2.56 0.93
CA LEU A 57 -6.87 -2.54 -0.39
C LEU A 57 -7.37 -3.67 -1.30
N GLU A 58 -7.53 -4.88 -0.74
CA GLU A 58 -8.09 -6.03 -1.45
C GLU A 58 -9.49 -5.72 -2.02
N ASP A 59 -10.40 -5.22 -1.18
CA ASP A 59 -11.76 -4.86 -1.59
C ASP A 59 -11.76 -3.72 -2.63
N ARG A 60 -10.98 -2.65 -2.39
CA ARG A 60 -10.97 -1.49 -3.28
C ARG A 60 -10.41 -1.79 -4.68
N PHE A 61 -9.38 -2.64 -4.76
CA PHE A 61 -8.70 -2.93 -6.02
C PHE A 61 -9.11 -4.24 -6.68
N ASP A 62 -10.01 -5.01 -6.04
CA ASP A 62 -10.49 -6.32 -6.46
C ASP A 62 -9.33 -7.33 -6.60
N VAL A 63 -8.48 -7.39 -5.58
CA VAL A 63 -7.30 -8.27 -5.51
C VAL A 63 -7.32 -9.14 -4.25
N THR A 64 -6.51 -10.20 -4.22
CA THR A 64 -6.26 -10.99 -3.02
C THR A 64 -4.77 -11.13 -2.80
N ILE A 65 -4.29 -10.64 -1.66
CA ILE A 65 -2.89 -10.64 -1.27
C ILE A 65 -2.65 -11.85 -0.36
N PRO A 66 -1.99 -12.91 -0.86
CA PRO A 66 -1.71 -14.07 -0.04
C PRO A 66 -0.72 -13.73 1.09
N LEU A 67 -0.91 -14.37 2.25
CA LEU A 67 -0.15 -14.07 3.48
C LEU A 67 1.37 -14.21 3.32
N ASN A 68 1.85 -15.07 2.43
CA ASN A 68 3.29 -15.19 2.18
C ASN A 68 3.87 -13.91 1.56
N LEU A 69 3.11 -13.22 0.70
CA LEU A 69 3.54 -11.93 0.14
C LEU A 69 3.47 -10.83 1.21
N VAL A 70 2.46 -10.86 2.07
CA VAL A 70 2.36 -9.91 3.20
C VAL A 70 3.60 -9.96 4.09
N ALA A 71 4.12 -11.16 4.36
CA ALA A 71 5.33 -11.35 5.15
C ALA A 71 6.63 -10.81 4.49
N GLU A 72 6.60 -10.58 3.17
CA GLU A 72 7.74 -10.05 2.40
C GLU A 72 7.65 -8.53 2.19
N ILE A 73 6.56 -7.89 2.63
CA ILE A 73 6.35 -6.44 2.49
C ILE A 73 6.95 -5.72 3.70
N ASP A 74 7.99 -4.92 3.44
CA ASP A 74 8.62 -4.03 4.43
C ASP A 74 8.20 -2.58 4.23
N THR A 75 8.07 -2.12 2.98
CA THR A 75 7.82 -0.70 2.65
C THR A 75 6.47 -0.45 2.02
N ILE A 76 6.07 0.83 2.09
CA ILE A 76 4.85 1.33 1.45
C ILE A 76 4.85 1.12 -0.07
N ASP A 77 5.99 1.31 -0.72
CA ASP A 77 6.16 1.09 -2.16
C ASP A 77 5.97 -0.40 -2.52
N GLN A 78 6.54 -1.31 -1.74
CA GLN A 78 6.38 -2.76 -1.95
C GLN A 78 4.92 -3.22 -1.79
N LEU A 79 4.17 -2.60 -0.87
CA LEU A 79 2.73 -2.84 -0.74
C LEU A 79 1.99 -2.41 -2.01
N ALA A 80 2.28 -1.19 -2.50
CA ALA A 80 1.67 -0.67 -3.72
C ALA A 80 2.00 -1.54 -4.94
N GLU A 81 3.26 -1.91 -5.12
CA GLU A 81 3.70 -2.80 -6.20
C GLU A 81 3.02 -4.17 -6.13
N THR A 82 2.82 -4.71 -4.92
CA THR A 82 2.16 -6.00 -4.74
C THR A 82 0.69 -5.94 -5.16
N VAL A 83 -0.03 -4.90 -4.75
CA VAL A 83 -1.41 -4.65 -5.21
C VAL A 83 -1.46 -4.52 -6.73
N MET A 84 -0.57 -3.72 -7.31
CA MET A 84 -0.52 -3.51 -8.76
C MET A 84 -0.20 -4.78 -9.55
N ARG A 85 0.63 -5.68 -9.00
CA ARG A 85 1.02 -6.94 -9.65
C ARG A 85 -0.11 -7.98 -9.65
N LEU A 86 -1.02 -7.90 -8.69
CA LEU A 86 -2.12 -8.86 -8.52
C LEU A 86 -3.39 -8.45 -9.26
N ARG A 87 -3.45 -7.23 -9.80
CA ARG A 87 -4.55 -6.68 -10.58
C ARG A 87 -4.36 -6.87 -12.08
#